data_AF-A0A1Z7ZV69-F1
#
_entry.id   AF-A0A1Z7ZV69-F1
#
_cell.length_a   1.000
_cell.length_b   1.000
_cell.length_c   1.000
_cell.angle_alpha   90.00
_cell.angle_beta   90.00
_cell.angle_gamma   90.00
#
_symmetry.space_group_name_H-M   'P 1'
#
loop_
_entity.id
_entity.type
_entity.pdbx_description
1 polymer ?
#
loop_
_entity_poly.entity_id
_entity_poly.type
_entity_poly.pdbx_seq_one_letter_code
_entity_poly.pdbx_strand_id
1 'polypeptide(L)'
;MTRVSILFFCLVLSTSSLFANNTFNTPTEETSDEGDTRMKIRLEFNSINTYTRLINVLADENATIGFDSEYDSELENIQADDMYWLIDSGKYISQGIDEINIDTVIPLGINTSTTGLNTISINKLENIPNSMKIFIYDSELAIYHSLKEGAYEVDLNAGMYLNRFEIVFVQPDTLGVSEFQNQDIALDIMFDRFSDQIKILNHSNLKIETVEVYSILGQAVHRSNASNANNQININANQIRTGAYVVIVKSENGINSKKILVN
;
A
#
# COMPACT_ATOMS: atom_id res chain seq x y z
N MET A 1 -7.03 14.13 86.75
CA MET A 1 -5.72 13.69 87.29
C MET A 1 -5.33 12.44 86.50
N THR A 2 -4.24 12.30 85.76
CA THR A 2 -3.08 13.15 85.45
C THR A 2 -2.45 12.51 84.20
N ARG A 3 -2.00 13.32 83.25
CA ARG A 3 -1.24 12.89 82.06
C ARG A 3 0.12 12.31 82.48
N VAL A 4 0.62 11.29 81.77
CA VAL A 4 2.05 11.12 81.51
C VAL A 4 2.24 10.63 80.07
N SER A 5 2.81 11.50 79.24
CA SER A 5 3.48 11.16 77.98
C SER A 5 4.90 10.69 78.28
N ILE A 6 5.40 9.66 77.58
CA ILE A 6 6.84 9.43 77.41
C ILE A 6 7.10 9.15 75.92
N LEU A 7 8.09 9.89 75.41
CA LEU A 7 8.61 9.94 74.06
C LEU A 7 9.69 8.85 73.81
N PHE A 8 9.74 8.39 72.56
CA PHE A 8 10.92 8.06 71.73
C PHE A 8 12.11 7.25 72.30
N PHE A 9 12.42 6.13 71.63
CA PHE A 9 13.77 5.94 71.07
C PHE A 9 13.74 5.00 69.85
N CYS A 10 14.25 5.50 68.73
CA CYS A 10 14.52 4.76 67.49
C CYS A 10 15.87 4.07 67.65
N LEU A 11 15.95 2.75 67.40
CA LEU A 11 17.23 2.04 67.30
C LEU A 11 17.37 1.52 65.87
N VAL A 12 18.16 2.24 65.08
CA VAL A 12 18.69 1.75 63.80
C VAL A 12 19.84 0.82 64.13
N LEU A 13 19.73 -0.46 63.78
CA LEU A 13 20.87 -1.38 63.74
C LEU A 13 21.19 -1.68 62.29
N SER A 14 22.25 -1.04 61.82
CA SER A 14 23.01 -1.40 60.63
C SER A 14 23.80 -2.69 60.90
N THR A 15 23.60 -3.72 60.09
CA THR A 15 24.58 -4.79 59.92
C THR A 15 24.71 -5.15 58.44
N SER A 16 25.82 -4.72 57.86
CA SER A 16 26.36 -5.26 56.61
C SER A 16 26.84 -6.70 56.82
N SER A 17 26.49 -7.62 55.92
CA SER A 17 27.43 -8.28 54.98
C SER A 17 27.03 -9.70 54.58
N LEU A 18 27.19 -9.95 53.26
CA LEU A 18 27.76 -11.13 52.57
C LEU A 18 26.93 -12.42 52.38
N PHE A 19 26.96 -12.82 51.11
CA PHE A 19 26.32 -13.92 50.39
C PHE A 19 26.71 -15.33 50.86
N ALA A 20 25.78 -16.28 50.71
CA ALA A 20 26.06 -17.65 50.30
C ALA A 20 24.87 -18.24 49.52
N ASN A 21 25.18 -18.77 48.32
CA ASN A 21 24.29 -19.37 47.34
C ASN A 21 23.55 -20.60 47.88
N ASN A 22 22.26 -20.71 47.56
CA ASN A 22 21.59 -22.00 47.49
C ASN A 22 20.80 -22.08 46.18
N THR A 23 21.33 -22.86 45.24
CA THR A 23 20.75 -23.18 43.94
C THR A 23 19.54 -24.10 44.15
N PHE A 24 18.34 -23.54 44.03
CA PHE A 24 17.15 -24.33 43.71
C PHE A 24 17.08 -24.44 42.19
N ASN A 25 17.43 -25.62 41.67
CA ASN A 25 17.14 -26.01 40.30
C ASN A 25 15.63 -26.24 40.15
N THR A 26 14.89 -25.17 39.87
CA THR A 26 13.63 -25.30 39.13
C THR A 26 14.02 -25.71 37.71
N PRO A 27 13.41 -26.74 37.10
CA PRO A 27 13.58 -26.93 35.66
C PRO A 27 12.93 -25.72 35.01
N THR A 28 13.75 -24.80 34.53
CA THR A 28 13.35 -23.89 33.47
C THR A 28 12.96 -24.80 32.32
N GLU A 29 11.65 -24.89 32.04
CA GLU A 29 11.23 -25.16 30.69
C GLU A 29 11.86 -24.05 29.86
N GLU A 30 12.99 -24.36 29.23
CA GLU A 30 13.49 -23.60 28.11
C GLU A 30 12.42 -23.74 27.04
N THR A 31 11.43 -22.85 27.08
CA THR A 31 10.67 -22.50 25.89
C THR A 31 11.73 -22.11 24.89
N SER A 32 11.97 -22.98 23.91
CA SER A 32 12.67 -22.61 22.70
C SER A 32 12.04 -21.31 22.23
N ASP A 33 12.77 -20.22 22.36
CA ASP A 33 12.41 -18.94 21.77
C ASP A 33 12.63 -19.12 20.26
N GLU A 34 11.72 -19.86 19.63
CA GLU A 34 11.46 -19.74 18.21
C GLU A 34 10.97 -18.31 18.05
N GLY A 35 11.92 -17.37 17.92
CA GLY A 35 11.65 -15.94 17.94
C GLY A 35 10.51 -15.61 16.99
N ASP A 36 9.68 -14.63 17.37
CA ASP A 36 8.43 -14.29 16.70
C ASP A 36 8.51 -14.34 15.17
N THR A 37 7.90 -15.39 14.59
CA THR A 37 7.92 -15.68 13.15
C THR A 37 6.78 -15.02 12.38
N ARG A 38 5.92 -14.24 13.06
CA ARG A 38 4.75 -13.60 12.45
C ARG A 38 5.16 -12.52 11.47
N MET A 39 4.38 -12.39 10.40
CA MET A 39 4.58 -11.34 9.41
C MET A 39 4.22 -9.98 10.01
N LYS A 40 5.09 -8.99 9.82
CA LYS A 40 4.83 -7.61 10.27
C LYS A 40 5.21 -6.61 9.19
N ILE A 41 4.33 -5.64 8.99
CA ILE A 41 4.54 -4.52 8.08
C ILE A 41 4.40 -3.25 8.90
N ARG A 42 5.44 -2.42 8.91
CA ARG A 42 5.40 -1.07 9.47
C ARG A 42 5.54 -0.06 8.34
N LEU A 43 4.56 0.83 8.26
CA LEU A 43 4.56 1.92 7.29
C LEU A 43 4.90 3.24 7.98
N GLU A 44 5.49 4.13 7.21
CA GLU A 44 5.78 5.51 7.58
C GLU A 44 5.03 6.46 6.65
N PHE A 45 4.41 7.46 7.23
CA PHE A 45 3.83 8.61 6.53
C PHE A 45 4.62 9.85 6.88
N ASN A 46 5.06 10.61 5.88
CA ASN A 46 5.63 11.93 6.05
C ASN A 46 4.73 12.95 5.36
N SER A 47 4.21 13.89 6.14
CA SER A 47 3.35 14.95 5.62
C SER A 47 4.13 16.13 5.06
N ILE A 48 3.44 16.97 4.29
CA ILE A 48 3.97 18.25 3.81
C ILE A 48 4.45 19.17 4.94
N ASN A 49 3.83 19.09 6.13
CA ASN A 49 4.18 19.88 7.30
C ASN A 49 5.28 19.23 8.16
N THR A 50 6.05 18.29 7.59
CA THR A 50 7.13 17.53 8.24
C THR A 50 6.72 16.65 9.43
N TYR A 51 5.41 16.48 9.65
CA TYR A 51 4.89 15.51 10.61
C TYR A 51 5.11 14.08 10.09
N THR A 52 5.58 13.19 10.97
CA THR A 52 5.83 11.78 10.66
C THR A 52 4.97 10.87 11.53
N ARG A 53 4.35 9.86 10.91
CA ARG A 53 3.53 8.83 11.56
C ARG A 53 4.03 7.44 11.22
N LEU A 54 4.13 6.57 12.22
CA LEU A 54 4.36 5.14 12.03
C LEU A 54 3.11 4.36 12.43
N ILE A 55 2.69 3.43 11.57
CA ILE A 55 1.62 2.47 11.86
C ILE A 55 2.07 1.07 11.49
N ASN A 56 1.46 0.06 12.08
CA ASN A 56 1.90 -1.32 11.91
C ASN A 56 0.74 -2.30 11.81
N VAL A 57 0.92 -3.34 11.00
CA VAL A 57 0.02 -4.49 10.91
C VAL A 57 0.80 -5.79 11.11
N LEU A 58 0.17 -6.74 11.77
CA LEU A 58 0.71 -8.01 12.23
C LEU A 58 -0.21 -9.14 11.77
N ALA A 59 0.34 -10.22 11.21
CA ALA A 59 -0.42 -11.43 10.91
C ALA A 59 -0.34 -12.44 12.07
N ASP A 60 -1.46 -12.78 12.69
CA ASP A 60 -1.60 -13.77 13.76
C ASP A 60 -2.87 -14.57 13.54
N GLU A 61 -2.77 -15.90 13.50
CA GLU A 61 -3.90 -16.79 13.21
C GLU A 61 -5.09 -16.67 14.20
N ASN A 62 -4.90 -16.02 15.35
CA ASN A 62 -5.95 -15.79 16.34
C ASN A 62 -6.57 -14.38 16.26
N ALA A 63 -6.08 -13.51 15.38
CA ALA A 63 -6.68 -12.23 15.06
C ALA A 63 -7.71 -12.36 13.92
N THR A 64 -8.36 -11.26 13.58
CA THR A 64 -9.33 -11.15 12.49
C THR A 64 -9.10 -9.87 11.70
N ILE A 65 -9.72 -9.74 10.53
CA ILE A 65 -9.71 -8.47 9.78
C ILE A 65 -10.52 -7.36 10.46
N GLY A 66 -11.35 -7.72 11.44
CA GLY A 66 -12.17 -6.80 12.23
C GLY A 66 -11.42 -6.30 13.46
N PHE A 67 -12.14 -5.61 14.36
CA PHE A 67 -11.54 -5.12 15.59
C PHE A 67 -11.36 -6.24 16.62
N ASP A 68 -10.12 -6.42 17.07
CA ASP A 68 -9.70 -7.33 18.12
C ASP A 68 -8.94 -6.58 19.24
N SER A 69 -9.55 -6.48 20.43
CA SER A 69 -8.99 -5.67 21.53
C SER A 69 -7.63 -6.14 22.07
N GLU A 70 -7.22 -7.37 21.77
CA GLU A 70 -5.92 -7.92 22.16
C GLU A 70 -4.80 -7.61 21.14
N TYR A 71 -5.18 -7.28 19.90
CA TYR A 71 -4.26 -7.09 18.79
C TYR A 71 -4.22 -5.64 18.27
N ASP A 72 -5.35 -4.94 18.38
CA ASP A 72 -5.52 -3.61 17.82
C ASP A 72 -5.32 -2.52 18.85
N SER A 73 -4.73 -1.42 18.40
CA SER A 73 -4.54 -0.23 19.22
C SER A 73 -5.19 0.97 18.54
N GLU A 74 -6.25 1.48 19.15
CA GLU A 74 -6.97 2.66 18.66
C GLU A 74 -6.07 3.90 18.73
N LEU A 75 -6.22 4.78 17.75
CA LEU A 75 -5.55 6.07 17.70
C LEU A 75 -6.36 7.10 18.49
N GLU A 76 -6.04 7.24 19.78
CA GLU A 76 -6.79 8.14 20.69
C GLU A 76 -6.66 9.63 20.34
N ASN A 77 -5.50 10.06 19.81
CA ASN A 77 -5.18 11.47 19.56
C ASN A 77 -4.76 11.70 18.11
N ILE A 78 -5.75 11.83 17.24
CA ILE A 78 -5.55 12.13 15.82
C ILE A 78 -4.97 13.53 15.68
N GLN A 79 -3.85 13.63 14.98
CA GLN A 79 -3.16 14.88 14.69
C GLN A 79 -3.75 15.57 13.46
N ALA A 80 -3.38 16.83 13.22
CA ALA A 80 -3.86 17.59 12.06
C ALA A 80 -3.40 16.99 10.72
N ASP A 81 -2.19 16.44 10.70
CA ASP A 81 -1.66 15.57 9.65
C ASP A 81 -1.49 14.18 10.25
N ASP A 82 -2.08 13.15 9.67
CA ASP A 82 -2.07 11.81 10.26
C ASP A 82 -2.34 10.70 9.23
N MET A 83 -1.89 9.48 9.56
CA MET A 83 -2.17 8.25 8.82
C MET A 83 -2.52 7.13 9.81
N TYR A 84 -3.56 6.36 9.51
CA TYR A 84 -4.05 5.27 10.37
C TYR A 84 -4.70 4.16 9.56
N TRP A 85 -4.76 2.97 10.16
CA TRP A 85 -5.61 1.91 9.66
C TRP A 85 -7.07 2.24 9.93
N LEU A 86 -7.93 1.84 8.99
CA LEU A 86 -9.37 1.90 9.15
C LEU A 86 -9.92 0.50 9.37
N ILE A 87 -10.55 0.31 10.53
CA ILE A 87 -11.29 -0.91 10.88
C ILE A 87 -12.71 -0.45 11.21
N ASP A 88 -13.68 -0.85 10.39
CA ASP A 88 -15.03 -0.30 10.40
C ASP A 88 -15.04 1.25 10.38
N SER A 89 -15.52 1.89 11.45
CA SER A 89 -15.51 3.35 11.63
C SER A 89 -14.37 3.85 12.51
N GLY A 90 -13.55 2.95 13.07
CA GLY A 90 -12.46 3.26 13.98
C GLY A 90 -11.15 3.58 13.25
N LYS A 91 -10.21 4.16 13.98
CA LYS A 91 -8.90 4.58 13.47
C LYS A 91 -7.82 4.01 14.37
N TYR A 92 -6.84 3.31 13.80
CA TYR A 92 -5.91 2.50 14.58
C TYR A 92 -4.46 2.74 14.20
N ILE A 93 -3.58 2.69 15.19
CA ILE A 93 -2.11 2.78 15.02
C ILE A 93 -1.48 1.38 14.81
N SER A 94 -2.15 0.36 15.32
CA SER A 94 -1.76 -1.05 15.22
C SER A 94 -2.97 -1.88 14.87
N GLN A 95 -2.80 -2.82 13.94
CA GLN A 95 -3.82 -3.79 13.56
C GLN A 95 -3.24 -5.22 13.62
N GLY A 96 -3.97 -6.18 14.18
CA GLY A 96 -3.74 -7.60 13.93
C GLY A 96 -4.72 -8.10 12.87
N ILE A 97 -4.27 -9.01 12.02
CA ILE A 97 -5.12 -9.73 11.05
C ILE A 97 -4.77 -11.21 11.07
N ASP A 98 -5.71 -12.06 10.66
CA ASP A 98 -5.53 -13.52 10.63
C ASP A 98 -4.37 -13.94 9.71
N GLU A 99 -4.33 -13.38 8.50
CA GLU A 99 -3.28 -13.66 7.54
C GLU A 99 -3.01 -12.53 6.55
N ILE A 100 -1.78 -12.52 6.00
CA ILE A 100 -1.41 -11.69 4.85
C ILE A 100 -1.23 -12.60 3.65
N ASN A 101 -2.16 -12.52 2.71
CA ASN A 101 -2.15 -13.25 1.45
C ASN A 101 -2.42 -12.30 0.27
N ILE A 102 -2.56 -12.84 -0.95
CA ILE A 102 -2.77 -12.04 -2.16
C ILE A 102 -4.12 -11.31 -2.20
N ASP A 103 -5.12 -11.81 -1.49
CA ASP A 103 -6.49 -11.28 -1.43
C ASP A 103 -6.68 -10.29 -0.26
N THR A 104 -5.69 -10.17 0.64
CA THR A 104 -5.72 -9.24 1.76
C THR A 104 -5.77 -7.79 1.25
N VAL A 105 -6.72 -7.02 1.77
CA VAL A 105 -6.88 -5.58 1.52
C VAL A 105 -6.97 -4.88 2.88
N ILE A 106 -6.09 -3.91 3.12
CA ILE A 106 -6.01 -3.20 4.40
C ILE A 106 -6.26 -1.70 4.17
N PRO A 107 -7.45 -1.19 4.54
CA PRO A 107 -7.81 0.21 4.32
C PRO A 107 -6.98 1.19 5.14
N LEU A 108 -6.59 2.30 4.51
CA LEU A 108 -5.82 3.39 5.11
C LEU A 108 -6.60 4.70 5.08
N GLY A 109 -6.61 5.38 6.21
CA GLY A 109 -7.09 6.75 6.34
C GLY A 109 -5.93 7.72 6.44
N ILE A 110 -6.06 8.87 5.76
CA ILE A 110 -5.12 9.98 5.85
C ILE A 110 -5.90 11.26 6.12
N ASN A 111 -5.39 12.13 6.98
CA ASN A 111 -5.79 13.52 7.01
C ASN A 111 -4.58 14.42 6.89
N THR A 112 -4.76 15.54 6.22
CA THR A 112 -3.75 16.58 6.13
C THR A 112 -4.37 17.96 6.26
N SER A 113 -3.69 18.85 6.98
CA SER A 113 -4.15 20.21 7.26
C SER A 113 -3.65 21.24 6.24
N THR A 114 -2.66 20.86 5.42
CA THR A 114 -2.05 21.72 4.41
C THR A 114 -2.03 21.00 3.06
N THR A 115 -2.37 21.72 1.99
CA THR A 115 -2.21 21.18 0.63
C THR A 115 -0.73 21.03 0.28
N GLY A 116 -0.34 19.85 -0.23
CA GLY A 116 0.98 19.60 -0.80
C GLY A 116 1.40 18.15 -0.77
N LEU A 117 2.71 17.94 -0.93
CA LEU A 117 3.34 16.63 -1.07
C LEU A 117 3.37 15.86 0.25
N ASN A 118 2.83 14.65 0.23
CA ASN A 118 2.91 13.68 1.31
C ASN A 118 3.53 12.39 0.77
N THR A 119 4.20 11.61 1.63
CA THR A 119 4.82 10.34 1.23
C THR A 119 4.43 9.20 2.16
N ILE A 120 4.29 8.00 1.59
CA ILE A 120 4.03 6.76 2.30
C ILE A 120 5.10 5.75 1.91
N SER A 121 5.77 5.15 2.88
CA SER A 121 6.86 4.23 2.64
C SER A 121 6.87 3.06 3.61
N ILE A 122 7.63 2.02 3.29
CA ILE A 122 7.91 0.94 4.23
C ILE A 122 9.00 1.40 5.19
N ASN A 123 8.68 1.43 6.48
CA ASN A 123 9.66 1.66 7.55
C ASN A 123 10.40 0.36 7.89
N LYS A 124 9.66 -0.74 8.02
CA LYS A 124 10.22 -2.05 8.41
C LYS A 124 9.31 -3.19 7.95
N LEU A 125 9.93 -4.27 7.47
CA LEU A 125 9.28 -5.57 7.23
C LEU A 125 9.93 -6.63 8.11
N GLU A 126 9.14 -7.51 8.71
CA GLU A 126 9.62 -8.65 9.50
C GLU A 126 8.91 -9.92 9.03
N ASN A 127 9.68 -10.98 8.78
CA ASN A 127 9.19 -12.28 8.30
C ASN A 127 8.37 -12.25 6.99
N ILE A 128 8.48 -11.17 6.21
CA ILE A 128 7.82 -11.05 4.90
C ILE A 128 8.70 -11.70 3.81
N PRO A 129 8.17 -12.65 3.01
CA PRO A 129 8.90 -13.21 1.88
C PRO A 129 9.30 -12.14 0.86
N ASN A 130 10.50 -12.24 0.29
CA ASN A 130 10.95 -11.30 -0.74
C ASN A 130 10.02 -11.26 -1.95
N SER A 131 9.44 -12.40 -2.32
CA SER A 131 8.49 -12.55 -3.43
C SER A 131 7.11 -11.93 -3.19
N MET A 132 6.73 -11.69 -1.93
CA MET A 132 5.44 -11.08 -1.61
C MET A 132 5.47 -9.62 -2.04
N LYS A 133 4.50 -9.21 -2.86
CA LYS A 133 4.41 -7.82 -3.31
C LYS A 133 3.63 -7.02 -2.27
N ILE A 134 3.95 -5.73 -2.14
CA ILE A 134 3.25 -4.82 -1.24
C ILE A 134 3.03 -3.54 -2.02
N PHE A 135 1.77 -3.23 -2.30
CA PHE A 135 1.36 -2.05 -3.02
C PHE A 135 0.53 -1.15 -2.12
N ILE A 136 0.59 0.14 -2.40
CA ILE A 136 -0.51 1.04 -2.09
C ILE A 136 -1.37 1.19 -3.34
N TYR A 137 -2.68 1.00 -3.18
CA TYR A 137 -3.68 1.33 -4.18
C TYR A 137 -4.27 2.71 -3.86
N ASP A 138 -4.19 3.63 -4.81
CA ASP A 138 -4.90 4.90 -4.78
C ASP A 138 -6.12 4.79 -5.69
N SER A 139 -7.32 4.74 -5.11
CA SER A 139 -8.58 4.56 -5.83
C SER A 139 -9.02 5.80 -6.60
N GLU A 140 -8.56 7.00 -6.22
CA GLU A 140 -8.87 8.25 -6.93
C GLU A 140 -8.10 8.33 -8.25
N LEU A 141 -6.84 7.88 -8.24
CA LEU A 141 -5.98 7.83 -9.42
C LEU A 141 -6.04 6.48 -10.16
N ALA A 142 -6.63 5.46 -9.54
CA ALA A 142 -6.66 4.07 -9.99
C ALA A 142 -5.26 3.48 -10.28
N ILE A 143 -4.27 3.80 -9.43
CA ILE A 143 -2.88 3.33 -9.57
C ILE A 143 -2.48 2.41 -8.43
N TYR A 144 -1.60 1.45 -8.74
CA TYR A 144 -0.92 0.60 -7.77
C TYR A 144 0.55 0.99 -7.76
N HIS A 145 1.06 1.42 -6.60
CA HIS A 145 2.48 1.75 -6.44
C HIS A 145 3.17 0.72 -5.54
N SER A 146 4.25 0.11 -6.03
CA SER A 146 5.04 -0.87 -5.28
C SER A 146 5.84 -0.18 -4.18
N LEU A 147 5.44 -0.37 -2.93
CA LEU A 147 6.15 0.23 -1.78
C LEU A 147 7.53 -0.42 -1.55
N LYS A 148 7.79 -1.59 -2.16
CA LYS A 148 9.11 -2.23 -2.16
C LYS A 148 10.11 -1.57 -3.10
N GLU A 149 9.65 -0.75 -4.04
CA GLU A 149 10.51 -0.04 -5.00
C GLU A 149 10.81 1.41 -4.63
N GLY A 150 10.02 1.97 -3.71
CA GLY A 150 10.23 3.31 -3.18
C GLY A 150 8.99 3.83 -2.46
N ALA A 151 9.15 5.00 -1.85
CA ALA A 151 8.02 5.72 -1.28
C ALA A 151 6.99 6.06 -2.36
N TYR A 152 5.71 5.96 -2.01
CA TYR A 152 4.63 6.53 -2.79
C TYR A 152 4.52 8.01 -2.46
N GLU A 153 4.55 8.86 -3.48
CA GLU A 153 4.47 10.32 -3.33
C GLU A 153 3.16 10.83 -3.91
N VAL A 154 2.46 11.68 -3.15
CA VAL A 154 1.14 12.17 -3.55
C VAL A 154 0.91 13.61 -3.08
N ASP A 155 0.48 14.47 -3.99
CA ASP A 155 -0.04 15.79 -3.64
C ASP A 155 -1.49 15.66 -3.17
N LEU A 156 -1.72 16.04 -1.91
CA LEU A 156 -3.04 16.04 -1.28
C LEU A 156 -3.49 17.46 -1.03
N ASN A 157 -4.79 17.71 -1.19
CA ASN A 157 -5.40 18.92 -0.68
C ASN A 157 -5.63 18.78 0.83
N ALA A 158 -5.68 19.89 1.56
CA ALA A 158 -6.10 19.87 2.96
C ALA A 158 -7.49 19.20 3.07
N GLY A 159 -7.61 18.18 3.92
CA GLY A 159 -8.81 17.36 4.03
C GLY A 159 -8.58 16.00 4.70
N MET A 160 -9.62 15.16 4.63
CA MET A 160 -9.58 13.78 5.10
C MET A 160 -9.90 12.83 3.95
N TYR A 161 -9.13 11.75 3.87
CA TYR A 161 -9.17 10.72 2.84
C TYR A 161 -9.39 9.38 3.52
N LEU A 162 -10.65 8.94 3.64
CA LEU A 162 -11.00 7.70 4.35
C LEU A 162 -11.31 6.52 3.42
N ASN A 163 -11.48 6.76 2.12
CA ASN A 163 -11.87 5.75 1.13
C ASN A 163 -11.00 5.80 -0.13
N ARG A 164 -9.74 6.22 0.02
CA ARG A 164 -8.82 6.45 -1.09
C ARG A 164 -7.67 5.45 -1.15
N PHE A 165 -7.09 5.14 0.01
CA PHE A 165 -5.84 4.39 0.09
C PHE A 165 -6.07 3.02 0.70
N GLU A 166 -5.49 2.00 0.09
CA GLU A 166 -5.51 0.62 0.57
C GLU A 166 -4.13 0.00 0.40
N ILE A 167 -3.70 -0.84 1.35
CA ILE A 167 -2.56 -1.73 1.15
C ILE A 167 -3.07 -3.05 0.58
N VAL A 168 -2.45 -3.48 -0.52
CA VAL A 168 -2.83 -4.68 -1.26
C VAL A 168 -1.58 -5.46 -1.67
N PHE A 169 -1.72 -6.78 -1.81
CA PHE A 169 -0.59 -7.70 -2.04
C PHE A 169 -0.57 -8.29 -3.45
N VAL A 170 -1.56 -7.94 -4.26
CA VAL A 170 -1.63 -8.23 -5.67
C VAL A 170 -2.07 -6.96 -6.40
N GLN A 171 -1.42 -6.65 -7.51
CA GLN A 171 -2.03 -5.79 -8.51
C GLN A 171 -2.98 -6.70 -9.29
N PRO A 172 -4.31 -6.48 -9.29
CA PRO A 172 -5.19 -7.28 -10.11
C PRO A 172 -4.67 -7.20 -11.54
N ASP A 173 -4.66 -8.33 -12.25
CA ASP A 173 -4.39 -8.38 -13.68
C ASP A 173 -5.51 -7.64 -14.43
N THR A 174 -5.55 -6.32 -14.26
CA THR A 174 -6.37 -5.44 -15.05
C THR A 174 -5.65 -5.32 -16.38
N LEU A 175 -6.20 -6.00 -17.39
CA LEU A 175 -5.96 -5.67 -18.78
C LEU A 175 -6.36 -4.19 -19.00
N GLY A 176 -5.51 -3.23 -18.62
CA GLY A 176 -5.75 -1.83 -18.95
C GLY A 176 -5.25 -0.71 -18.04
N VAL A 177 -4.61 -0.93 -16.89
CA VAL A 177 -3.99 0.19 -16.15
C VAL A 177 -2.60 -0.20 -15.66
N SER A 178 -1.64 -0.11 -16.57
CA SER A 178 -0.22 -0.01 -16.24
C SER A 178 0.18 1.45 -16.43
N GLU A 179 0.41 2.18 -15.34
CA GLU A 179 1.17 3.42 -15.41
C GLU A 179 2.35 3.37 -14.44
N PHE A 180 3.52 3.45 -15.07
CA PHE A 180 4.83 3.84 -14.55
C PHE A 180 5.53 2.92 -13.57
N GLN A 181 5.99 1.79 -14.11
CA GLN A 181 7.38 1.40 -13.86
C GLN A 181 8.12 1.30 -15.19
N ASN A 182 9.32 1.86 -15.21
CA ASN A 182 10.31 1.70 -16.27
C ASN A 182 10.70 0.22 -16.41
N GLN A 183 9.84 -0.57 -17.03
CA GLN A 183 10.26 -1.72 -17.82
C GLN A 183 10.18 -1.31 -19.29
N ASP A 184 11.07 -1.84 -20.12
CA ASP A 184 11.16 -1.55 -21.54
C ASP A 184 9.80 -1.77 -22.26
N ILE A 185 8.94 -0.75 -22.28
CA ILE A 185 7.63 -0.83 -22.91
C ILE A 185 7.85 -0.86 -24.41
N ALA A 186 7.78 -2.04 -25.01
CA ALA A 186 7.97 -2.19 -26.45
C ALA A 186 6.88 -1.48 -27.27
N LEU A 187 5.64 -1.48 -26.76
CA LEU A 187 4.48 -0.79 -27.34
C LEU A 187 3.68 -0.06 -26.24
N ASP A 188 3.49 1.25 -26.40
CA ASP A 188 2.56 2.01 -25.56
C ASP A 188 1.33 2.44 -26.37
N ILE A 189 0.17 2.47 -25.75
CA ILE A 189 -1.12 2.79 -26.38
C ILE A 189 -1.80 3.87 -25.55
N MET A 190 -2.29 4.95 -26.15
CA MET A 190 -2.95 6.02 -25.41
C MET A 190 -4.01 6.73 -26.26
N PHE A 191 -4.94 7.40 -25.59
CA PHE A 191 -5.82 8.37 -26.25
C PHE A 191 -5.30 9.78 -26.00
N ASP A 192 -4.97 10.49 -27.07
CA ASP A 192 -4.60 11.90 -27.02
C ASP A 192 -5.83 12.78 -27.28
N ARG A 193 -6.35 13.33 -26.17
CA ARG A 193 -7.49 14.26 -26.14
C ARG A 193 -7.29 15.57 -26.90
N PHE A 194 -6.05 15.98 -27.19
CA PHE A 194 -5.80 17.23 -27.91
C PHE A 194 -5.90 17.06 -29.41
N SER A 195 -5.55 15.86 -29.90
CA SER A 195 -5.60 15.54 -31.32
C SER A 195 -6.76 14.63 -31.70
N ASP A 196 -7.57 14.19 -30.73
CA ASP A 196 -8.63 13.18 -30.88
C ASP A 196 -8.09 11.93 -31.59
N GLN A 197 -6.97 11.41 -31.10
CA GLN A 197 -6.29 10.26 -31.70
C GLN A 197 -5.99 9.18 -30.68
N ILE A 198 -6.21 7.93 -31.07
CA ILE A 198 -5.57 6.79 -30.41
C ILE A 198 -4.17 6.65 -30.98
N LYS A 199 -3.16 6.81 -30.13
CA LYS A 199 -1.74 6.69 -30.48
C LYS A 199 -1.20 5.36 -30.01
N ILE A 200 -0.42 4.71 -30.87
CA ILE A 200 0.35 3.52 -30.55
C ILE A 200 1.81 3.86 -30.80
N LEU A 201 2.60 3.96 -29.75
CA LEU A 201 4.03 4.24 -29.77
C LEU A 201 4.80 2.92 -29.78
N ASN A 202 5.71 2.77 -30.75
CA ASN A 202 6.46 1.54 -30.96
C ASN A 202 7.95 1.76 -30.66
N HIS A 203 8.30 1.68 -29.37
CA HIS A 203 9.64 1.98 -28.88
C HIS A 203 10.68 0.93 -29.30
N SER A 204 10.26 -0.32 -29.53
CA SER A 204 11.15 -1.42 -29.93
C SER A 204 11.17 -1.70 -31.43
N ASN A 205 10.60 -0.82 -32.26
CA ASN A 205 10.55 -0.98 -33.72
C ASN A 205 9.99 -2.35 -34.18
N LEU A 206 9.00 -2.86 -33.44
CA LEU A 206 8.36 -4.15 -33.73
C LEU A 206 7.60 -4.08 -35.04
N LYS A 207 7.66 -5.12 -35.88
CA LYS A 207 6.76 -5.25 -37.02
C LYS A 207 5.31 -5.43 -36.53
N ILE A 208 4.46 -4.42 -36.74
CA ILE A 208 3.04 -4.47 -36.41
C ILE A 208 2.28 -4.98 -37.63
N GLU A 209 1.47 -6.02 -37.44
CA GLU A 209 0.67 -6.64 -38.48
C GLU A 209 -0.71 -5.99 -38.56
N THR A 210 -1.39 -5.90 -37.41
CA THR A 210 -2.75 -5.39 -37.34
C THR A 210 -3.00 -4.56 -36.10
N VAL A 211 -3.83 -3.54 -36.24
CA VAL A 211 -4.42 -2.80 -35.13
C VAL A 211 -5.93 -2.89 -35.22
N GLU A 212 -6.56 -3.22 -34.10
CA GLU A 212 -8.00 -3.39 -33.97
C GLU A 212 -8.48 -2.60 -32.74
N VAL A 213 -9.63 -1.93 -32.86
CA VAL A 213 -10.27 -1.23 -31.73
C VAL A 213 -11.68 -1.76 -31.57
N TYR A 214 -12.05 -2.12 -30.35
CA TYR A 214 -13.36 -2.65 -30.00
C TYR A 214 -14.01 -1.82 -28.90
N SER A 215 -15.34 -1.67 -28.95
CA SER A 215 -16.09 -1.22 -27.78
C SER A 215 -16.05 -2.29 -26.68
N ILE A 216 -16.38 -1.92 -25.44
CA ILE A 216 -16.53 -2.88 -24.33
C ILE A 216 -17.56 -4.00 -24.60
N LEU A 217 -18.48 -3.78 -25.54
CA LEU A 217 -19.47 -4.79 -25.96
C LEU A 217 -18.93 -5.71 -27.08
N GLY A 218 -17.65 -5.58 -27.43
CA GLY A 218 -17.00 -6.39 -28.46
C GLY A 218 -17.31 -5.96 -29.90
N GLN A 219 -17.92 -4.79 -30.11
CA GLN A 219 -18.19 -4.30 -31.47
C GLN A 219 -16.90 -3.73 -32.06
N ALA A 220 -16.53 -4.15 -33.28
CA ALA A 220 -15.38 -3.61 -33.98
C ALA A 220 -15.64 -2.16 -34.41
N VAL A 221 -14.76 -1.27 -33.98
CA VAL A 221 -14.80 0.18 -34.24
C VAL A 221 -13.78 0.55 -35.30
N HIS A 222 -12.60 -0.06 -35.25
CA HIS A 222 -11.52 0.16 -36.21
C HIS A 222 -10.76 -1.13 -36.46
N ARG A 223 -10.31 -1.33 -37.70
CA ARG A 223 -9.42 -2.43 -38.09
C ARG A 223 -8.56 -1.97 -39.25
N SER A 224 -7.24 -2.06 -39.09
CA SER A 224 -6.29 -1.75 -40.14
C SER A 224 -5.09 -2.69 -40.10
N ASN A 225 -4.61 -3.06 -41.28
CA ASN A 225 -3.22 -3.53 -41.40
C ASN A 225 -2.31 -2.32 -41.16
N ALA A 226 -1.36 -2.48 -40.27
CA ALA A 226 -0.50 -1.37 -39.87
C ALA A 226 0.77 -1.32 -40.73
N SER A 227 1.22 -0.11 -41.03
CA SER A 227 2.56 0.15 -41.54
C SER A 227 3.21 1.15 -40.59
N ASN A 228 4.35 0.77 -40.01
CA ASN A 228 5.07 1.52 -38.97
C ASN A 228 5.79 2.76 -39.52
N ALA A 229 5.06 3.70 -40.11
CA ALA A 229 5.67 4.97 -40.50
C ALA A 229 6.08 5.74 -39.22
N ASN A 230 7.38 5.82 -38.95
CA ASN A 230 7.99 6.57 -37.84
C ASN A 230 7.71 6.03 -36.43
N ASN A 231 7.69 4.71 -36.23
CA ASN A 231 7.53 4.10 -34.90
C ASN A 231 6.26 4.54 -34.15
N GLN A 232 5.25 5.01 -34.88
CA GLN A 232 3.99 5.45 -34.30
C GLN A 232 2.84 5.18 -35.27
N ILE A 233 1.71 4.76 -34.72
CA ILE A 233 0.44 4.63 -35.46
C ILE A 233 -0.58 5.54 -34.79
N ASN A 234 -1.29 6.32 -35.61
CA ASN A 234 -2.35 7.19 -35.16
C ASN A 234 -3.68 6.76 -35.79
N ILE A 235 -4.69 6.54 -34.96
CA ILE A 235 -6.06 6.27 -35.38
C ILE A 235 -6.90 7.48 -35.00
N ASN A 236 -7.55 8.08 -35.99
CA ASN A 236 -8.48 9.18 -35.75
C ASN A 236 -9.71 8.68 -34.98
N ALA A 237 -10.01 9.33 -33.85
CA ALA A 237 -11.11 8.99 -32.96
C ALA A 237 -12.29 9.97 -33.02
N ASN A 238 -12.30 10.93 -33.96
CA ASN A 238 -13.36 11.95 -34.09
C ASN A 238 -14.77 11.36 -34.31
N GLN A 239 -14.87 10.13 -34.82
CA GLN A 239 -16.13 9.43 -35.05
C GLN A 239 -16.40 8.32 -34.01
N ILE A 240 -15.49 8.13 -33.07
CA ILE A 240 -15.62 7.17 -31.99
C ILE A 240 -16.37 7.86 -30.84
N ARG A 241 -17.44 7.22 -30.35
CA ARG A 241 -18.24 7.79 -29.26
C ARG A 241 -17.44 7.84 -27.96
N THR A 242 -17.70 8.81 -27.09
CA THR A 242 -17.17 8.81 -25.72
C THR A 242 -17.49 7.48 -25.02
N GLY A 243 -16.49 6.85 -24.43
CA GLY A 243 -16.64 5.56 -23.77
C GLY A 243 -15.33 4.78 -23.66
N ALA A 244 -15.43 3.60 -23.04
CA ALA A 244 -14.30 2.69 -22.92
C ALA A 244 -14.16 1.80 -24.17
N TYR A 245 -12.92 1.60 -24.59
CA TYR A 245 -12.54 0.78 -25.74
C TYR A 245 -11.36 -0.11 -25.41
N VAL A 246 -11.21 -1.22 -26.14
CA VAL A 246 -10.05 -2.09 -26.09
C VAL A 246 -9.32 -1.98 -27.42
N VAL A 247 -8.06 -1.56 -27.37
CA VAL A 247 -7.15 -1.55 -28.52
C VAL A 247 -6.33 -2.84 -28.48
N ILE A 248 -6.28 -3.55 -29.60
CA ILE A 248 -5.52 -4.79 -29.78
C ILE A 248 -4.51 -4.57 -30.91
N VAL A 249 -3.24 -4.79 -30.60
CA VAL A 249 -2.12 -4.66 -31.53
C VAL A 249 -1.47 -6.03 -31.68
N LYS A 250 -1.45 -6.56 -32.90
CA LYS A 250 -0.73 -7.80 -33.24
C LYS A 250 0.58 -7.42 -33.90
N SER A 251 1.68 -7.91 -33.35
CA SER A 251 3.03 -7.72 -33.86
C SER A 251 3.76 -9.07 -33.99
N GLU A 252 4.98 -9.03 -34.51
CA GLU A 252 5.85 -10.21 -34.57
C GLU A 252 6.15 -10.84 -33.19
N ASN A 253 5.98 -10.08 -32.11
CA ASN A 253 6.16 -10.55 -30.73
C ASN A 253 4.85 -11.03 -30.07
N GLY A 254 3.74 -11.05 -30.81
CA GLY A 254 2.45 -11.51 -30.31
C GLY A 254 1.42 -10.40 -30.17
N ILE A 255 0.48 -10.59 -29.24
CA ILE A 255 -0.70 -9.72 -29.09
C ILE A 255 -0.54 -8.85 -27.85
N ASN A 256 -0.67 -7.53 -28.03
CA ASN A 256 -0.72 -6.54 -26.96
C ASN A 256 -2.12 -5.91 -26.95
N SER A 257 -2.70 -5.71 -25.76
CA SER A 257 -4.01 -5.08 -25.64
C SER A 257 -4.05 -4.06 -24.52
N LYS A 258 -4.69 -2.91 -24.75
CA LYS A 258 -4.89 -1.87 -23.73
C LYS A 258 -6.32 -1.35 -23.76
N LYS A 259 -6.95 -1.24 -22.60
CA LYS A 259 -8.21 -0.52 -22.44
C LYS A 259 -7.91 0.97 -22.40
N ILE A 260 -8.69 1.77 -23.12
CA ILE A 260 -8.58 3.23 -23.14
C ILE A 260 -9.96 3.85 -22.89
N LEU A 261 -9.96 5.07 -22.35
CA LEU A 261 -11.15 5.91 -22.28
C LEU A 261 -11.02 6.99 -23.37
N VAL A 262 -11.97 7.00 -24.31
CA VAL A 262 -12.12 8.07 -25.31
C VAL A 262 -13.13 9.07 -24.74
N ASN A 263 -12.77 10.35 -24.62
CA ASN A 263 -13.59 11.40 -24.02
C ASN A 263 -13.52 12.74 -24.74
#